data_AF-A0AAW2T5R2-F1
#
_entry.id   AF-A0AAW2T5R2-F1
#
_cell.length_a   1.000
_cell.length_b   1.000
_cell.length_c   1.000
_cell.angle_alpha   90.00
_cell.angle_beta   90.00
_cell.angle_gamma   90.00
#
_symmetry.space_group_name_H-M   'P 1'
#
loop_
_entity.id
_entity.type
_entity.pdbx_description
1 polymer ?
#
loop_
_entity_poly.entity_id
_entity_poly.type
_entity_poly.pdbx_seq_one_letter_code
_entity_poly.pdbx_strand_id
1 'polypeptide(L)' 'SSTPVVGGKQYYFLSVLTRTADGDEGGKHLLIMATVKDGKLYICKVQAGDKRWFKGARRYVENAASSFSVA' A
#
# COMPACT_ATOMS: atom_id res chain seq x y z
N SER A 1 5.12 11.79 1.27
CA SER A 1 4.99 10.72 2.27
C SER A 1 4.04 11.21 3.34
N SER A 2 2.96 10.49 3.64
CA SER A 2 2.00 10.86 4.68
C SER A 2 2.15 9.92 5.88
N THR A 3 2.04 10.48 7.09
CA THR A 3 2.05 9.72 8.33
C THR A 3 0.71 9.86 9.05
N PRO A 4 -0.36 9.18 8.57
CA PRO A 4 -1.66 9.30 9.19
C PRO A 4 -1.67 8.69 10.59
N VAL A 5 -2.53 9.23 11.46
CA VAL A 5 -2.82 8.66 12.78
C VAL A 5 -4.18 8.00 12.72
N VAL A 6 -4.23 6.68 12.93
CA VAL A 6 -5.46 5.86 12.89
C VAL A 6 -5.59 5.15 14.23
N GLY A 7 -6.70 5.35 14.93
CA GLY A 7 -6.93 4.75 16.26
C GLY A 7 -5.84 5.11 17.28
N GLY A 8 -5.28 6.32 17.19
CA GLY A 8 -4.20 6.80 18.07
C GLY A 8 -2.81 6.24 17.76
N LYS A 9 -2.64 5.41 16.72
CA LYS A 9 -1.33 4.88 16.30
C LYS A 9 -0.88 5.59 15.02
N GLN A 10 0.41 5.92 14.96
CA GLN A 10 1.01 6.47 13.76
C GLN A 10 1.25 5.35 12.74
N TYR A 11 0.86 5.60 11.49
CA TYR A 11 1.17 4.75 10.36
C TYR A 11 2.10 5.48 9.41
N TYR A 12 2.96 4.73 8.73
CA TYR A 12 3.69 5.19 7.56
C TYR A 12 2.98 4.71 6.31
N PHE A 13 2.70 5.62 5.38
CA PHE A 13 2.17 5.29 4.07
C PHE A 13 3.19 5.60 2.97
N LEU A 14 3.50 4.59 2.16
CA LEU A 14 4.32 4.72 0.96
C LEU A 14 3.55 4.20 -0.26
N SER A 15 3.60 4.96 -1.34
CA SER A 15 3.14 4.55 -2.66
C SER A 15 4.35 4.48 -3.58
N VAL A 16 4.58 3.30 -4.18
CA VAL A 16 5.75 3.02 -5.01
C VAL A 16 5.31 2.41 -6.33
N LEU A 17 5.75 2.97 -7.45
CA LEU A 17 5.65 2.33 -8.76
C LEU A 17 6.95 1.61 -9.07
N THR A 18 6.90 0.28 -9.04
CA THR A 18 8.03 -0.57 -9.45
C THR A 18 7.94 -0.89 -10.93
N ARG A 19 9.08 -0.97 -11.62
CA ARG A 19 9.16 -1.37 -13.02
C ARG A 19 10.29 -2.37 -13.21
N THR A 20 10.02 -3.42 -13.98
CA THR A 20 11.01 -4.41 -14.43
C THR A 20 11.47 -4.05 -15.84
N ALA A 21 12.65 -4.55 -16.25
CA ALA A 21 13.24 -4.23 -17.54
C ALA A 21 12.40 -4.71 -18.73
N ASP A 22 11.69 -5.82 -18.57
CA ASP A 22 10.76 -6.40 -19.56
C ASP A 22 9.40 -5.68 -19.62
N GLY A 23 9.14 -4.73 -18.73
CA GLY A 23 7.91 -3.96 -18.71
C GLY A 23 6.68 -4.75 -18.25
N ASP A 24 6.85 -5.80 -17.43
CA ASP A 24 5.73 -6.60 -16.92
C ASP A 24 4.62 -5.72 -16.31
N GLU A 25 3.40 -5.94 -16.79
CA GLU A 25 2.18 -5.16 -16.50
C GLU A 25 2.29 -3.62 -16.64
N GLY A 26 3.33 -3.08 -17.28
CA GLY A 26 3.62 -1.63 -17.30
C GLY A 26 4.23 -1.09 -16.00
N GLY A 27 4.63 -2.00 -15.10
CA GLY A 27 4.99 -1.71 -13.71
C GLY A 27 3.90 -2.13 -12.74
N LYS A 28 4.22 -2.15 -11.45
CA LYS A 28 3.31 -2.52 -10.36
C LYS A 28 3.26 -1.39 -9.34
N HIS A 29 2.05 -0.94 -9.02
CA HIS A 29 1.76 -0.02 -7.93
C HIS A 29 1.74 -0.82 -6.63
N LEU A 30 2.60 -0.45 -5.69
CA LEU A 30 2.69 -1.01 -4.35
C LEU A 30 2.25 0.07 -3.37
N LEU A 31 1.16 -0.19 -2.65
CA LEU A 31 0.74 0.62 -1.51
C LEU A 31 1.17 -0.10 -0.23
N ILE A 32 1.99 0.56 0.58
CA ILE A 32 2.58 0.01 1.80
C ILE A 32 2.12 0.86 2.97
N MET A 33 1.50 0.21 3.95
CA MET A 33 1.10 0.78 5.24
C MET A 33 1.84 0.04 6.35
N ALA A 34 2.49 0.76 7.25
CA ALA A 34 3.24 0.15 8.34
C ALA A 34 3.02 0.87 9.68
N THR A 35 2.96 0.12 10.78
CA THR A 35 2.89 0.66 12.15
C THR A 35 3.60 -0.28 13.13
N VAL A 36 3.94 0.22 14.32
CA VAL A 36 4.51 -0.57 15.41
C VAL A 36 3.52 -0.60 16.58
N LYS A 37 3.21 -1.80 17.08
CA LYS A 37 2.41 -2.01 18.29
C LYS A 37 3.05 -3.11 19.14
N ASP A 38 3.17 -2.88 20.45
CA ASP A 38 3.67 -3.85 21.45
C ASP A 38 5.01 -4.48 21.05
N GLY A 39 5.93 -3.65 20.54
CA GLY A 39 7.26 -4.08 20.09
C GLY A 39 7.27 -4.86 18.76
N LYS A 40 6.14 -4.99 18.07
CA LYS A 40 6.01 -5.70 16.79
C LYS A 40 5.72 -4.74 15.64
N LEU A 41 6.41 -4.94 14.52
CA LEU A 41 6.19 -4.22 13.27
C LEU A 41 5.12 -4.94 12.45
N TYR A 42 4.06 -4.21 12.08
CA TYR A 42 2.98 -4.68 11.23
C TYR A 42 3.05 -3.95 9.89
N ILE A 43 3.07 -4.70 8.80
CA ILE A 43 3.15 -4.16 7.43
C ILE A 43 2.03 -4.77 6.59
N CYS A 44 1.22 -3.91 5.99
CA CYS A 44 0.30 -4.28 4.91
C CYS A 44 0.87 -3.78 3.59
N LYS A 45 1.04 -4.70 2.63
CA LYS A 45 1.38 -4.37 1.24
C LYS A 45 0.29 -4.88 0.32
N VAL A 46 -0.31 -3.96 -0.42
CA VAL A 46 -1.28 -4.28 -1.47
C VAL A 46 -0.69 -3.83 -2.80
N GLN A 47 -0.85 -4.63 -3.85
CA GLN A 47 -0.28 -4.31 -5.16
C GLN A 47 -1.19 -4.66 -6.32
N ALA A 48 -1.04 -3.92 -7.42
CA ALA A 48 -1.59 -4.29 -8.72
C ALA A 48 -0.68 -3.79 -9.84
N GLY A 49 -0.63 -4.53 -10.95
CA GLY A 49 0.00 -4.05 -12.18
C GLY A 49 -0.69 -2.83 -12.73
N ASP A 50 0.07 -1.94 -13.36
CA ASP A 50 -0.41 -0.68 -13.94
C ASP A 50 -1.52 -0.95 -14.97
N LYS A 51 -1.35 -2.00 -15.80
CA LYS A 51 -2.38 -2.50 -16.73
C LYS A 51 -3.75 -2.75 -16.08
N ARG A 52 -3.78 -3.19 -14.83
CA ARG A 52 -5.03 -3.43 -14.06
C ARG A 52 -5.42 -2.22 -13.21
N TRP A 53 -4.43 -1.46 -12.76
CA TRP A 53 -4.60 -0.27 -11.93
C TRP A 53 -5.59 0.71 -12.55
N PHE A 54 -5.34 1.14 -13.80
CA PHE A 54 -6.24 2.05 -14.50
C PHE A 54 -7.53 1.40 -15.01
N LYS A 55 -7.62 0.06 -14.97
CA LYS A 55 -8.85 -0.71 -15.31
C LYS A 55 -9.74 -1.00 -14.10
N GLY A 56 -9.58 -0.23 -13.02
CA GLY A 56 -10.45 -0.29 -11.84
C GLY A 56 -9.84 -1.00 -10.63
N ALA A 57 -8.70 -1.69 -10.75
CA ALA A 57 -8.05 -2.31 -9.61
C ALA A 57 -7.60 -1.27 -8.56
N ARG A 58 -7.30 -0.04 -8.99
CA ARG A 58 -6.92 1.08 -8.12
C ARG A 58 -7.83 1.23 -6.91
N ARG A 59 -9.16 1.27 -7.11
CA ARG A 59 -10.13 1.45 -6.03
C ARG A 59 -9.99 0.36 -4.96
N TYR A 60 -9.86 -0.89 -5.37
CA TYR A 60 -9.74 -2.01 -4.43
C TYR A 60 -8.40 -1.99 -3.70
N VAL A 61 -7.31 -1.63 -4.38
CA VAL A 61 -5.98 -1.54 -3.78
C VAL A 61 -5.90 -0.40 -2.76
N GLU A 62 -6.42 0.79 -3.11
CA GLU A 62 -6.49 1.93 -2.19
C GLU A 62 -7.40 1.65 -0.99
N ASN A 63 -8.56 1.01 -1.20
CA ASN A 63 -9.46 0.62 -0.11
C ASN A 63 -8.85 -0.44 0.82
N ALA A 64 -8.16 -1.44 0.28
CA ALA A 64 -7.50 -2.45 1.08
C ALA A 64 -6.33 -1.87 1.91
N ALA A 65 -5.55 -0.95 1.33
CA ALA A 65 -4.48 -0.27 2.06
C ALA A 65 -5.04 0.66 3.15
N SER A 66 -6.05 1.47 2.84
CA SER A 66 -6.63 2.44 3.79
C SER A 66 -7.45 1.81 4.92
N SER A 67 -7.99 0.60 4.73
CA SER A 67 -8.71 -0.14 5.77
C SER A 67 -7.79 -0.91 6.73
N PHE A 68 -6.47 -0.94 6.46
CA PHE A 68 -5.51 -1.60 7.34
C PHE A 68 -5.43 -0.91 8.70
N SER A 69 -5.71 -1.66 9.75
CA SER A 69 -5.57 -1.22 11.13
C SER A 69 -5.12 -2.37 12.04
N VAL A 70 -4.42 -2.01 13.11
CA VAL A 70 -3.98 -2.90 14.18
C VAL A 70 -4.59 -2.39 15.48
N ALA A 71 -5.51 -3.16 16.04
CA ALA A 71 -6.08 -2.92 17.37
C ALA A 71 -4.97 -3.03 18.41
#